data_AF-A0A956CCA9-F1
#
_entry.id   AF-A0A956CCA9-F1
#
_cell.length_a   1.000
_cell.length_b   1.000
_cell.length_c   1.000
_cell.angle_alpha   90.00
_cell.angle_beta   90.00
_cell.angle_gamma   90.00
#
_symmetry.space_group_name_H-M   'P 1'
#
loop_
_entity.id
_entity.type
_entity.pdbx_description
1 polymer ?
#
loop_
_entity_poly.entity_id
_entity_poly.type
_entity_poly.pdbx_seq_one_letter_code
_entity_poly.pdbx_strand_id
1 'polypeptide(L)' 'MKIIDVATIALLLASAGAFAAGVYALGDRHDLAALYWLVVGALVLRAATDMLRPKSGAR' A
#
# COMPACT_ATOMS: atom_id res chain seq x y z
N MET A 1 -16.37 9.57 13.29
CA MET A 1 -15.26 8.97 12.52
C MET A 1 -14.47 10.11 11.91
N LYS A 2 -13.15 10.17 12.13
CA LYS A 2 -12.34 11.28 11.63
C LYS A 2 -12.24 11.16 10.11
N ILE A 3 -12.22 12.28 9.38
CA ILE A 3 -12.08 12.32 7.91
C ILE A 3 -10.85 11.51 7.44
N ILE A 4 -9.82 11.49 8.29
CA ILE A 4 -8.57 10.74 8.09
C ILE A 4 -8.81 9.21 8.08
N ASP A 5 -9.73 8.69 8.89
CA ASP A 5 -10.03 7.25 8.92
C ASP A 5 -10.68 6.82 7.59
N VAL A 6 -11.60 7.64 7.08
CA VAL A 6 -12.28 7.41 5.80
C VAL A 6 -11.30 7.47 4.63
N ALA A 7 -10.42 8.47 4.63
CA ALA A 7 -9.37 8.61 3.62
C ALA A 7 -8.40 7.41 3.65
N THR A 8 -8.04 6.92 4.85
CA THR A 8 -7.15 5.77 5.01
C THR A 8 -7.77 4.48 4.49
N ILE A 9 -9.06 4.24 4.79
CA ILE A 9 -9.79 3.07 4.28
C ILE A 9 -9.93 3.15 2.76
N ALA A 10 -10.22 4.33 2.21
CA ALA A 10 -10.29 4.53 0.76
C ALA A 10 -8.95 4.28 0.07
N LEU A 11 -7.85 4.79 0.64
CA LEU A 11 -6.49 4.55 0.17
C LEU A 11 -6.09 3.07 0.23
N LEU A 12 -6.51 2.37 1.29
CA LEU A 12 -6.27 0.93 1.45
C LEU A 12 -6.99 0.12 0.36
N LEU A 13 -8.27 0.42 0.11
CA LEU A 13 -9.06 -0.24 -0.92
C LEU A 13 -8.53 0.07 -2.33
N ALA A 14 -8.12 1.32 -2.59
CA ALA A 14 -7.49 1.70 -3.84
C ALA A 14 -6.16 0.98 -4.07
N SER A 15 -5.34 0.83 -3.02
CA SER A 15 -4.07 0.09 -3.08
C SER A 15 -4.29 -1.40 -3.33
N ALA A 16 -5.28 -2.00 -2.67
CA ALA A 16 -5.65 -3.39 -2.90
C ALA A 16 -6.16 -3.62 -4.34
N GLY A 17 -6.96 -2.70 -4.87
CA GLY A 17 -7.43 -2.74 -6.26
C GLY A 17 -6.30 -2.59 -7.28
N ALA A 18 -5.39 -1.63 -7.07
CA ALA A 18 -4.22 -1.44 -7.92
C ALA A 18 -3.28 -2.66 -7.89
N PHE A 19 -3.14 -3.30 -6.73
CA PHE A 19 -2.37 -4.54 -6.59
C PHE A 19 -2.98 -5.69 -7.38
N ALA A 20 -4.29 -5.94 -7.21
CA ALA A 20 -4.99 -6.99 -7.94
C ALA A 20 -4.97 -6.76 -9.46
N ALA A 21 -5.10 -5.51 -9.90
CA ALA A 21 -5.00 -5.13 -11.30
C ALA A 21 -3.57 -5.33 -11.85
N GLY A 22 -2.55 -4.99 -11.07
CA GLY A 22 -1.14 -5.22 -11.42
C GLY A 22 -0.81 -6.71 -11.55
N VAL A 23 -1.35 -7.56 -10.66
CA VAL A 23 -1.21 -9.02 -10.75
C VAL A 23 -1.95 -9.59 -11.96
N TYR A 24 -3.17 -9.10 -12.24
CA TYR A 24 -3.94 -9.53 -13.40
C TYR A 24 -3.29 -9.12 -14.74
N ALA A 25 -2.74 -7.91 -14.82
CA ALA A 25 -1.99 -7.43 -15.97
C ALA A 25 -0.69 -8.22 -16.21
N LEU A 26 -0.27 -9.05 -15.24
CA LEU A 26 0.97 -9.80 -15.28
C LEU A 26 0.88 -11.18 -15.92
N GLY A 27 -0.21 -11.49 -16.59
CA GLY A 27 -0.37 -12.74 -17.33
C GLY A 27 0.68 -13.03 -18.41
N ASP A 28 1.68 -12.18 -18.64
CA ASP A 28 2.73 -12.38 -19.65
C ASP A 28 4.14 -11.95 -19.18
N ARG A 29 4.99 -12.94 -18.88
CA ARG A 29 6.48 -12.96 -18.83
C ARG A 29 7.27 -11.88 -18.05
N HIS A 30 6.64 -10.98 -17.30
CA HIS A 30 7.32 -9.93 -16.51
C HIS A 30 7.27 -10.13 -14.99
N ASP A 31 7.12 -11.38 -14.54
CA ASP A 31 6.91 -11.78 -13.14
C ASP A 31 7.92 -11.21 -12.15
N LEU A 32 9.21 -11.18 -12.52
CA LEU A 32 10.26 -10.64 -11.66
C LEU A 32 10.14 -9.13 -11.46
N ALA A 33 9.75 -8.39 -12.49
CA ALA A 33 9.59 -6.95 -12.40
C ALA A 33 8.40 -6.60 -11.50
N ALA A 34 7.28 -7.30 -11.63
CA ALA A 34 6.14 -7.02 -10.76
C ALA A 34 6.36 -7.47 -9.32
N LEU A 35 7.07 -8.58 -9.11
CA LEU A 35 7.47 -8.99 -7.77
C LEU A 35 8.37 -7.93 -7.13
N TYR A 36 9.29 -7.35 -7.91
CA TYR A 36 10.10 -6.22 -7.47
C TYR A 36 9.23 -5.01 -7.11
N TRP A 37 8.33 -4.59 -8.00
CA TRP A 37 7.43 -3.46 -7.75
C TRP A 37 6.48 -3.71 -6.57
N LEU A 38 6.04 -4.95 -6.35
CA LEU A 38 5.23 -5.36 -5.20
C LEU A 38 5.99 -5.19 -3.89
N VAL A 39 7.20 -5.73 -3.80
CA VAL A 39 8.02 -5.66 -2.59
C VAL A 39 8.37 -4.20 -2.28
N VAL A 40 8.75 -3.43 -3.29
CA VAL A 40 9.06 -2.00 -3.14
C VAL A 40 7.81 -1.23 -2.69
N GLY A 41 6.65 -1.45 -3.31
CA GLY A 41 5.39 -0.82 -2.93
C GLY A 41 4.97 -1.14 -1.49
N ALA A 42 5.10 -2.40 -1.07
CA ALA A 42 4.80 -2.83 0.29
C ALA A 42 5.73 -2.16 1.33
N LEU A 43 7.02 -2.03 1.02
CA LEU A 43 7.98 -1.36 1.89
C LEU A 43 7.72 0.15 2.00
N VAL A 44 7.41 0.82 0.90
CA VAL A 44 7.06 2.25 0.88
C VAL A 44 5.76 2.49 1.65
N LEU A 45 4.75 1.64 1.47
CA LEU A 45 3.49 1.73 2.20
C LEU A 45 3.70 1.53 3.70
N ARG A 46 4.53 0.55 4.10
CA ARG A 46 4.91 0.33 5.49
C ARG A 46 5.63 1.55 6.07
N ALA A 47 6.60 2.12 5.36
CA ALA A 47 7.34 3.30 5.81
C ALA A 47 6.43 4.54 5.94
N ALA A 48 5.52 4.74 4.98
CA ALA A 48 4.52 5.81 5.05
C ALA A 48 3.58 5.60 6.25
N THR A 49 3.15 4.36 6.50
CA THR A 49 2.32 4.01 7.66
C THR A 49 3.05 4.20 8.97
N ASP A 50 4.33 3.84 9.05
CA ASP A 50 5.16 4.07 10.24
C ASP A 50 5.39 5.56 10.51
N MET A 51 5.50 6.38 9.45
CA MET A 51 5.62 7.84 9.56
C MET A 51 4.28 8.50 9.95
N LEU A 52 3.16 7.98 9.44
CA LEU A 52 1.81 8.39 9.78
C LEU A 52 1.36 7.88 11.15
N ARG A 53 1.98 6.81 11.67
CA ARG A 53 1.67 6.27 12.98
C ARG A 53 2.07 7.31 14.04
N PRO A 54 1.11 7.94 14.73
CA PRO A 54 1.46 8.82 15.83
C PRO A 54 2.21 7.98 16.87
N LYS A 55 3.44 8.37 17.21
CA LYS A 55 4.15 7.81 18.36
C LYS A 55 3.28 8.10 19.58
N SER A 56 2.53 7.11 20.06
CA SER A 56 1.83 7.18 21.34
C SER A 56 2.90 7.18 22.45
N GLY A 57 3.49 8.33 22.67
CA GLY A 57 4.65 8.54 23.52
C GLY A 57 4.80 10.02 23.82
N ALA A 58 3.74 10.60 24.36
CA ALA A 58 3.77 11.90 25.02
C ALA A 58 2.91 11.81 26.29
N ARG A 59 3.29 10.90 27.19
CA ARG A 59 3.22 11.11 28.63
C ARG A 59 4.18 10.18 29.35
#